data_AF-A0A960PV00-F1
#
_entry.id   AF-A0A960PV00-F1
#
_cell.length_a   1.000
_cell.length_b   1.000
_cell.length_c   1.000
_cell.angle_alpha   90.00
_cell.angle_beta   90.00
_cell.angle_gamma   90.00
#
_symmetry.space_group_name_H-M   'P 1'
#
loop_
_entity.id
_entity.type
_entity.pdbx_description
1 polymer ?
#
loop_
_entity_poly.entity_id
_entity_poly.type
_entity_poly.pdbx_seq_one_letter_code
_entity_poly.pdbx_strand_id
1 'polypeptide(L)'
;MVGGNGSTPWGERGRWALVVGLPVAAVVVAGWQRRWLGDDAFINLRVIRQIGAGHGPVFNTGERVEVATSPLWLAMVGAVHAVTRVRLEWVAVGLGLACTAAAMMVGATGARRLHRPTPTDDRDAAGADDGARWWLPVGLVAFAATPVVWDYATGGLENGLSWLWWAATFALAVRATVGPRPAGPRAAVVCAGLGPLVRPDLGVVAVAFVALVVLHELAAHDHEPTGSAR
;
A
#
# COMPACT_ATOMS: atom_id res chain seq x y z
N MET A 1 46.78 15.62 -2.49
CA MET A 1 45.66 14.90 -3.13
C MET A 1 44.42 15.17 -2.32
N VAL A 2 43.30 15.58 -2.94
CA VAL A 2 42.08 15.97 -2.21
C VAL A 2 41.17 14.76 -2.06
N GLY A 3 41.17 14.16 -0.86
CA GLY A 3 40.17 13.16 -0.46
C GLY A 3 38.84 13.84 -0.15
N GLY A 4 38.11 14.26 -1.18
CA GLY A 4 36.81 14.90 -1.03
C GLY A 4 35.77 13.90 -0.54
N ASN A 5 35.54 13.84 0.77
CA ASN A 5 34.43 13.07 1.34
C ASN A 5 33.10 13.65 0.82
N GLY A 6 32.49 12.95 -0.15
CA GLY A 6 31.27 13.35 -0.84
C GLY A 6 30.00 13.19 0.01
N SER A 7 30.03 13.63 1.27
CA SER A 7 28.86 13.70 2.13
C SER A 7 27.86 14.69 1.53
N THR A 8 26.88 14.18 0.78
CA THR A 8 25.75 14.98 0.29
C THR A 8 25.13 15.74 1.47
N PRO A 9 24.79 17.04 1.34
CA PRO A 9 24.39 17.90 2.47
C PRO A 9 23.02 17.55 3.11
N TRP A 10 22.47 16.39 2.75
CA TRP A 10 21.21 15.84 3.22
C TRP A 10 21.50 14.54 3.97
N GLY A 11 21.16 14.47 5.27
CA GLY A 11 21.20 13.20 6.04
C GLY A 11 20.21 12.16 5.51
N GLU A 12 20.18 10.94 6.07
CA GLU A 12 19.32 9.83 5.60
C GLU A 12 17.88 10.28 5.35
N ARG A 13 17.28 11.05 6.29
CA ARG A 13 15.91 11.59 6.18
C ARG A 13 15.72 12.58 5.02
N GLY A 14 16.73 13.37 4.68
CA GLY A 14 16.67 14.33 3.56
C GLY A 14 16.80 13.62 2.22
N ARG A 15 17.79 12.72 2.09
CA ARG A 15 17.89 11.78 0.95
C ARG A 15 16.59 10.99 0.79
N TRP A 16 15.94 10.64 1.90
CA TRP A 16 14.68 9.93 1.89
C TRP A 16 13.52 10.69 1.28
N ALA A 17 13.33 11.93 1.74
CA ALA A 17 12.28 12.80 1.24
C ALA A 17 12.43 13.03 -0.27
N LEU A 18 13.66 13.15 -0.78
CA LEU A 18 13.93 13.27 -2.22
C LEU A 18 13.63 11.95 -2.96
N VAL A 19 14.21 10.84 -2.53
CA VAL A 19 14.21 9.55 -3.27
C VAL A 19 12.82 8.90 -3.38
N VAL A 20 11.91 9.13 -2.43
CA VAL A 20 10.50 8.70 -2.54
C VAL A 20 9.56 9.86 -2.87
N GLY A 21 9.79 11.05 -2.32
CA GLY A 21 8.90 12.19 -2.53
C GLY A 21 8.88 12.69 -3.97
N LEU A 22 9.99 12.60 -4.72
CA LEU A 22 10.01 13.00 -6.13
C LEU A 22 9.15 12.06 -7.02
N PRO A 23 9.30 10.71 -6.98
CA PRO A 23 8.37 9.81 -7.67
C PRO A 23 6.90 9.97 -7.24
N VAL A 24 6.63 10.11 -5.93
CA VAL A 24 5.27 10.28 -5.41
C VAL A 24 4.65 11.59 -5.91
N ALA A 25 5.38 12.71 -5.81
CA ALA A 25 4.92 14.01 -6.30
C ALA A 25 4.72 14.00 -7.82
N ALA A 26 5.58 13.33 -8.58
CA ALA A 26 5.43 13.18 -10.02
C ALA A 26 4.12 12.46 -10.38
N VAL A 27 3.80 11.33 -9.74
CA VAL A 27 2.53 10.60 -9.96
C VAL A 27 1.32 11.42 -9.51
N VAL A 28 1.39 12.10 -8.36
CA VAL A 28 0.30 12.96 -7.86
C VAL A 28 0.02 14.13 -8.81
N VAL A 29 1.04 14.83 -9.27
CA VAL A 29 0.89 15.95 -10.23
C VAL A 29 0.40 15.44 -11.59
N ALA A 30 0.98 14.35 -12.09
CA ALA A 30 0.61 13.75 -13.37
C ALA A 30 -0.86 13.30 -13.38
N GLY A 31 -1.30 12.56 -12.36
CA GLY A 31 -2.68 12.10 -12.22
C GLY A 31 -3.65 13.25 -11.99
N TRP A 32 -3.27 14.29 -11.23
CA TRP A 32 -4.11 15.49 -11.09
C TRP A 32 -4.27 16.27 -12.41
N GLN A 33 -3.21 16.34 -13.23
CA GLN A 33 -3.26 16.98 -14.55
C GLN A 33 -4.12 16.19 -15.55
N ARG A 34 -3.99 14.86 -15.56
CA ARG A 34 -4.77 13.94 -16.43
C ARG A 34 -6.07 13.42 -15.80
N ARG A 35 -6.54 14.05 -14.72
CA ARG A 35 -7.68 13.55 -13.94
C ARG A 35 -8.94 13.37 -14.81
N TRP A 36 -9.49 12.17 -14.76
CA TRP A 36 -10.74 11.77 -15.40
C TRP A 36 -11.52 10.88 -14.43
N LEU A 37 -12.79 10.66 -14.73
CA LEU A 37 -13.67 9.72 -14.04
C LEU A 37 -14.23 8.78 -15.11
N GLY A 38 -14.10 7.47 -14.94
CA GLY A 38 -14.61 6.49 -15.91
C GLY A 38 -16.11 6.30 -15.83
N ASP A 39 -16.73 5.89 -16.94
CA ASP A 39 -18.18 5.68 -17.01
C ASP A 39 -18.66 4.64 -15.99
N ASP A 40 -17.91 3.54 -15.82
CA ASP A 40 -18.14 2.51 -14.80
C ASP A 40 -18.17 3.06 -13.37
N ALA A 41 -17.40 4.13 -13.09
CA ALA A 41 -17.39 4.73 -11.75
C ALA A 41 -18.75 5.34 -11.38
N PHE A 42 -19.56 5.78 -12.35
CA PHE A 42 -20.92 6.26 -12.08
C PHE A 42 -21.85 5.16 -11.56
N ILE A 43 -21.56 3.88 -11.83
CA ILE A 43 -22.27 2.74 -11.20
C ILE A 43 -22.03 2.79 -9.69
N ASN A 44 -20.75 2.82 -9.28
CA ASN A 44 -20.36 2.94 -7.87
C ASN A 44 -20.95 4.20 -7.23
N LEU A 45 -20.88 5.37 -7.91
CA LEU A 45 -21.44 6.61 -7.37
C LEU A 45 -22.98 6.54 -7.21
N ARG A 46 -23.69 5.85 -8.11
CA ARG A 46 -25.14 5.63 -7.98
C ARG A 46 -25.46 4.69 -6.82
N VAL A 47 -24.75 3.59 -6.65
CA VAL A 47 -24.94 2.68 -5.51
C VAL A 47 -24.69 3.42 -4.18
N ILE A 48 -23.64 4.25 -4.10
CA ILE A 48 -23.39 5.08 -2.90
C ILE A 48 -24.53 6.06 -2.62
N ARG A 49 -25.11 6.69 -3.65
CA ARG A 49 -26.31 7.56 -3.50
C ARG A 49 -27.53 6.76 -3.02
N GLN A 50 -27.71 5.52 -3.47
CA GLN A 50 -28.81 4.64 -3.05
C GLN A 50 -28.66 4.16 -1.60
N ILE A 51 -27.43 3.86 -1.16
CA ILE A 51 -27.10 3.61 0.25
C ILE A 51 -27.43 4.86 1.09
N GLY A 52 -26.99 6.05 0.66
CA GLY A 52 -27.26 7.32 1.34
C GLY A 52 -28.75 7.72 1.38
N ALA A 53 -29.56 7.21 0.44
CA ALA A 53 -31.01 7.37 0.42
C ALA A 53 -31.77 6.32 1.26
N GLY A 54 -31.07 5.35 1.86
CA GLY A 54 -31.68 4.27 2.65
C GLY A 54 -32.20 3.08 1.84
N HIS A 55 -31.97 3.04 0.52
CA HIS A 55 -32.38 1.93 -0.35
C HIS A 55 -31.41 0.73 -0.30
N GLY A 56 -30.24 0.88 0.32
CA GLY A 56 -29.20 -0.14 0.39
C GLY A 56 -28.27 -0.18 -0.83
N PRO A 57 -27.39 -1.20 -0.93
CA PRO A 57 -26.35 -1.31 -1.96
C PRO A 57 -26.90 -1.80 -3.32
N VAL A 58 -27.94 -1.14 -3.82
CA VAL A 58 -28.61 -1.47 -5.08
C VAL A 58 -28.37 -0.39 -6.14
N PHE A 59 -28.39 -0.77 -7.43
CA PHE A 59 -28.35 0.22 -8.51
C PHE A 59 -29.76 0.79 -8.79
N ASN A 60 -30.78 -0.06 -8.85
CA ASN A 60 -32.19 0.31 -9.02
C ASN A 60 -32.98 0.00 -7.75
N THR A 61 -33.87 0.93 -7.37
CA THR A 61 -34.70 0.76 -6.18
C THR A 61 -35.78 -0.30 -6.44
N GLY A 62 -35.84 -1.33 -5.59
CA GLY A 62 -36.72 -2.49 -5.75
C GLY A 62 -36.05 -3.74 -6.33
N GLU A 63 -34.96 -3.57 -7.09
CA GLU A 63 -34.15 -4.68 -7.61
C GLU A 63 -33.07 -5.08 -6.60
N ARG A 64 -33.03 -6.35 -6.22
CA ARG A 64 -32.02 -6.89 -5.29
C ARG A 64 -30.79 -7.41 -6.04
N VAL A 65 -30.14 -6.52 -6.80
CA VAL A 65 -28.95 -6.83 -7.62
C VAL A 65 -27.78 -5.97 -7.15
N GLU A 66 -26.71 -6.63 -6.73
CA GLU A 66 -25.41 -6.01 -6.44
C GLU A 66 -24.62 -5.88 -7.75
N VAL A 67 -24.20 -4.65 -8.07
CA VAL A 67 -23.53 -4.31 -9.36
C VAL A 67 -22.09 -3.82 -9.14
N ALA A 68 -21.68 -3.64 -7.88
CA ALA A 68 -20.35 -3.16 -7.52
C ALA A 68 -19.46 -4.31 -7.03
N THR A 69 -18.21 -4.36 -7.49
CA THR A 69 -17.25 -5.43 -7.17
C THR A 69 -16.30 -5.10 -6.02
N SER A 70 -16.43 -3.92 -5.41
CA SER A 70 -15.44 -3.37 -4.47
C SER A 70 -16.09 -2.75 -3.22
N PRO A 71 -16.66 -3.56 -2.31
CA PRO A 71 -17.39 -3.07 -1.13
C PRO A 71 -16.61 -2.08 -0.27
N LEU A 72 -15.29 -2.27 -0.10
CA LEU A 72 -14.44 -1.36 0.69
C LEU A 72 -14.24 -0.01 -0.02
N TRP A 73 -14.16 0.02 -1.34
CA TRP A 73 -14.08 1.27 -2.11
C TRP A 73 -15.38 2.08 -1.97
N LEU A 74 -16.54 1.42 -2.10
CA LEU A 74 -17.85 2.04 -1.88
C LEU A 74 -17.99 2.58 -0.46
N ALA A 75 -17.58 1.80 0.55
CA ALA A 75 -17.60 2.24 1.94
C ALA A 75 -16.70 3.45 2.19
N MET A 76 -15.48 3.48 1.64
CA MET A 76 -14.56 4.61 1.82
C MET A 76 -15.04 5.88 1.12
N VAL A 77 -15.45 5.81 -0.15
CA VAL A 77 -15.99 6.96 -0.90
C VAL A 77 -17.29 7.47 -0.26
N GLY A 78 -18.18 6.55 0.15
CA GLY A 78 -19.43 6.86 0.83
C GLY A 78 -19.23 7.53 2.20
N ALA A 79 -18.31 7.03 3.02
CA ALA A 79 -18.00 7.62 4.33
C ALA A 79 -17.39 9.03 4.20
N VAL A 80 -16.42 9.22 3.30
CA VAL A 80 -15.83 10.55 3.06
C VAL A 80 -16.88 11.52 2.52
N HIS A 81 -17.78 11.08 1.62
CA HIS A 81 -18.90 11.90 1.15
C HIS A 81 -19.88 12.25 2.28
N ALA A 82 -20.26 11.29 3.13
CA ALA A 82 -21.22 11.51 4.22
C ALA A 82 -20.71 12.53 5.26
N VAL A 83 -19.40 12.52 5.55
CA VAL A 83 -18.74 13.47 6.46
C VAL A 83 -18.50 14.83 5.81
N THR A 84 -17.87 14.86 4.63
CA THR A 84 -17.41 16.13 4.02
C THR A 84 -18.45 16.85 3.17
N ARG A 85 -19.48 16.13 2.71
CA ARG A 85 -20.48 16.56 1.72
C ARG A 85 -19.91 17.03 0.37
N VAL A 86 -18.61 16.85 0.13
CA VAL A 86 -17.98 17.05 -1.18
C VAL A 86 -18.60 16.09 -2.19
N ARG A 87 -18.82 16.58 -3.42
CA ARG A 87 -19.39 15.78 -4.53
C ARG A 87 -18.64 14.46 -4.70
N LEU A 88 -19.38 13.36 -4.83
CA LEU A 88 -18.86 11.99 -4.95
C LEU A 88 -17.79 11.83 -6.04
N GLU A 89 -17.97 12.50 -7.18
CA GLU A 89 -17.00 12.53 -8.27
C GLU A 89 -15.60 13.02 -7.82
N TRP A 90 -15.56 14.11 -7.04
CA TRP A 90 -14.31 14.66 -6.50
C TRP A 90 -13.75 13.83 -5.33
N VAL A 91 -14.63 13.21 -4.52
CA VAL A 91 -14.20 12.27 -3.47
C VAL A 91 -13.49 11.07 -4.09
N ALA A 92 -14.05 10.46 -5.14
CA ALA A 92 -13.46 9.30 -5.79
C ALA A 92 -12.12 9.63 -6.47
N VAL A 93 -12.03 10.75 -7.20
CA VAL A 93 -10.77 11.26 -7.80
C VAL A 93 -9.70 11.51 -6.73
N GLY A 94 -10.04 12.24 -5.67
CA GLY A 94 -9.09 12.60 -4.61
C GLY A 94 -8.62 11.41 -3.79
N LEU A 95 -9.54 10.49 -3.46
CA LEU A 95 -9.24 9.29 -2.69
C LEU A 95 -8.40 8.29 -3.49
N GLY A 96 -8.66 8.12 -4.79
CA GLY A 96 -7.86 7.25 -5.66
C GLY A 96 -6.40 7.73 -5.75
N LEU A 97 -6.21 9.03 -5.94
CA LEU A 97 -4.89 9.67 -5.97
C LEU A 97 -4.18 9.58 -4.61
N ALA A 98 -4.90 9.78 -3.51
CA ALA A 98 -4.37 9.65 -2.15
C ALA A 98 -3.96 8.20 -1.82
N CYS A 99 -4.78 7.21 -2.17
CA CYS A 99 -4.43 5.80 -1.99
C CYS A 99 -3.23 5.39 -2.88
N THR A 100 -3.14 5.91 -4.10
CA THR A 100 -1.97 5.71 -4.99
C THR A 100 -0.68 6.27 -4.37
N ALA A 101 -0.72 7.50 -3.85
CA ALA A 101 0.43 8.09 -3.16
C ALA A 101 0.80 7.32 -1.88
N ALA A 102 -0.19 6.87 -1.11
CA ALA A 102 0.02 6.03 0.07
C ALA A 102 0.64 4.67 -0.30
N ALA A 103 0.20 4.03 -1.39
CA ALA A 103 0.75 2.77 -1.89
C ALA A 103 2.25 2.90 -2.18
N MET A 104 2.64 3.95 -2.89
CA MET A 104 4.02 4.26 -3.22
C MET A 104 4.89 4.48 -1.97
N MET A 105 4.38 5.23 -0.98
CA MET A 105 5.11 5.46 0.28
C MET A 105 5.25 4.18 1.12
N VAL A 106 4.17 3.40 1.28
CA VAL A 106 4.16 2.17 2.08
C VAL A 106 4.99 1.06 1.43
N GLY A 107 4.87 0.89 0.11
CA GLY A 107 5.68 -0.09 -0.64
C GLY A 107 7.17 0.19 -0.53
N ALA A 108 7.56 1.48 -0.58
CA ALA A 108 8.96 1.88 -0.41
C ALA A 108 9.48 1.64 1.03
N THR A 109 8.67 1.83 2.07
CA THR A 109 9.09 1.49 3.45
C THR A 109 9.18 -0.03 3.67
N GLY A 110 8.31 -0.81 3.05
CA GLY A 110 8.42 -2.28 2.99
C GLY A 110 9.72 -2.73 2.32
N ALA A 111 10.01 -2.23 1.12
CA ALA A 111 11.21 -2.59 0.37
C ALA A 111 12.51 -2.29 1.14
N ARG A 112 12.56 -1.19 1.90
CA ARG A 112 13.68 -0.92 2.82
C ARG A 112 13.85 -1.96 3.90
N ARG A 113 12.76 -2.37 4.56
CA ARG A 113 12.87 -3.35 5.63
C ARG A 113 13.34 -4.69 5.09
N LEU A 114 12.90 -5.06 3.88
CA LEU A 114 13.32 -6.28 3.20
C LEU A 114 14.82 -6.30 2.88
N HIS A 115 15.40 -5.16 2.47
CA HIS A 115 16.79 -5.10 2.01
C HIS A 115 17.79 -4.51 3.02
N ARG A 116 17.36 -4.06 4.21
CA ARG A 116 18.28 -3.60 5.26
C ARG A 116 19.19 -4.75 5.69
N PRO A 117 20.52 -4.59 5.71
CA PRO A 117 21.42 -5.65 6.16
C PRO A 117 21.10 -6.07 7.60
N THR A 118 20.99 -7.38 7.82
CA THR A 118 21.06 -7.95 9.16
C THR A 118 22.51 -7.84 9.63
N PRO A 119 22.81 -7.24 10.80
CA PRO A 119 24.16 -7.31 11.37
C PRO A 119 24.49 -8.77 11.68
N THR A 120 25.56 -9.30 11.06
CA THR A 120 25.91 -10.72 11.11
C THR A 120 27.11 -11.06 12.01
N ASP A 121 27.79 -10.06 12.56
CA ASP A 121 28.87 -10.26 13.53
C ASP A 121 29.01 -9.04 14.46
N ASP A 122 29.35 -9.24 15.74
CA ASP A 122 29.53 -8.15 16.73
C ASP A 122 30.73 -7.23 16.38
N ARG A 123 31.55 -7.64 15.42
CA ARG A 123 32.74 -6.90 14.95
C ARG A 123 32.42 -5.74 14.01
N ASP A 124 31.28 -5.78 13.30
CA ASP A 124 30.88 -4.70 12.40
C ASP A 124 30.38 -3.45 13.17
N ALA A 125 29.91 -3.64 14.40
CA ALA A 125 29.28 -2.61 15.23
C ALA A 125 30.21 -1.44 15.63
N ALA A 126 31.52 -1.59 15.48
CA ALA A 126 32.53 -0.60 15.87
C ALA A 126 33.22 0.11 14.68
N GLY A 127 32.92 -0.27 13.44
CA GLY A 127 33.65 0.21 12.26
C GLY A 127 32.85 0.32 10.96
N ALA A 128 31.58 -0.10 10.95
CA ALA A 128 30.69 0.20 9.84
C ALA A 128 30.31 1.70 9.84
N ASP A 129 31.11 2.52 9.15
CA ASP A 129 30.65 3.80 8.62
C ASP A 129 29.24 3.59 8.02
N ASP A 130 28.26 4.42 8.39
CA ASP A 130 26.88 4.34 7.89
C ASP A 130 26.85 4.85 6.44
N GLY A 131 27.45 4.04 5.56
CA GLY A 131 28.21 4.43 4.36
C GLY A 131 27.35 4.80 3.17
N ALA A 132 26.28 5.55 3.42
CA ALA A 132 25.40 6.20 2.47
C ALA A 132 24.84 5.29 1.36
N ARG A 133 24.83 3.96 1.54
CA ARG A 133 24.49 2.95 0.50
C ARG A 133 23.30 3.41 -0.33
N TRP A 134 23.52 3.58 -1.63
CA TRP A 134 22.57 4.26 -2.52
C TRP A 134 21.39 3.33 -2.85
N TRP A 135 20.35 3.41 -2.01
CA TRP A 135 19.04 2.82 -2.26
C TRP A 135 18.34 3.50 -3.44
N LEU A 136 18.64 3.04 -4.66
CA LEU A 136 17.92 3.45 -5.86
C LEU A 136 16.61 2.64 -5.95
N PRO A 137 15.42 3.26 -5.81
CA PRO A 137 14.16 2.52 -5.73
C PRO A 137 13.64 2.23 -7.14
N VAL A 138 14.37 1.43 -7.91
CA VAL A 138 14.13 1.20 -9.34
C VAL A 138 12.67 0.79 -9.62
N GLY A 139 12.10 -0.11 -8.81
CA GLY A 139 10.69 -0.51 -8.92
C GLY A 139 9.69 0.64 -8.69
N LEU A 140 10.00 1.60 -7.81
CA LEU A 140 9.17 2.77 -7.58
C LEU A 140 9.26 3.77 -8.74
N VAL A 141 10.45 3.95 -9.30
CA VAL A 141 10.67 4.81 -10.47
C VAL A 141 10.00 4.20 -11.71
N ALA A 142 10.10 2.89 -11.91
CA ALA A 142 9.42 2.16 -12.98
C ALA A 142 7.88 2.24 -12.84
N PHE A 143 7.35 2.07 -11.63
CA PHE A 143 5.93 2.28 -11.34
C PHE A 143 5.51 3.72 -11.65
N ALA A 144 6.26 4.71 -11.16
CA ALA A 144 5.98 6.13 -11.39
C ALA A 144 6.09 6.57 -12.86
N ALA A 145 6.91 5.89 -13.66
CA ALA A 145 7.08 6.15 -15.09
C ALA A 145 6.10 5.38 -15.99
N THR A 146 5.34 4.42 -15.43
CA THR A 146 4.37 3.61 -16.19
C THR A 146 3.07 4.40 -16.39
N PRO A 147 2.65 4.73 -17.63
CA PRO A 147 1.54 5.66 -17.82
C PRO A 147 0.21 5.24 -17.17
N VAL A 148 -0.07 3.94 -17.19
CA VAL A 148 -1.24 3.33 -16.52
C VAL A 148 -1.36 3.75 -15.06
N VAL A 149 -0.25 3.98 -14.35
CA VAL A 149 -0.27 4.37 -12.93
C VAL A 149 -0.85 5.77 -12.75
N TRP A 150 -0.30 6.79 -13.41
CA TRP A 150 -0.82 8.16 -13.24
C TRP A 150 -2.18 8.36 -13.93
N ASP A 151 -2.50 7.59 -14.98
CA ASP A 151 -3.75 7.75 -15.71
C ASP A 151 -4.90 7.07 -14.95
N TYR A 152 -4.73 5.84 -14.43
CA TYR A 152 -5.79 5.16 -13.67
C TYR A 152 -5.86 5.53 -12.18
N ALA A 153 -4.92 6.33 -11.65
CA ALA A 153 -4.94 6.82 -10.27
C ALA A 153 -6.21 7.60 -9.90
N THR A 154 -6.83 8.30 -10.85
CA THR A 154 -8.01 9.15 -10.59
C THR A 154 -9.34 8.58 -11.05
N GLY A 155 -9.36 7.48 -11.81
CA GLY A 155 -10.49 7.05 -12.66
C GLY A 155 -11.82 6.73 -11.99
N GLY A 156 -11.97 6.97 -10.67
CA GLY A 156 -13.19 6.75 -9.89
C GLY A 156 -13.39 5.33 -9.38
N LEU A 157 -12.50 4.43 -9.75
CA LEU A 157 -12.48 3.01 -9.39
C LEU A 157 -11.39 2.72 -8.34
N GLU A 158 -11.42 1.50 -7.81
CA GLU A 158 -10.61 1.02 -6.69
C GLU A 158 -9.10 0.81 -6.98
N ASN A 159 -8.61 1.23 -8.15
CA ASN A 159 -7.22 1.02 -8.59
C ASN A 159 -6.18 1.49 -7.54
N GLY A 160 -6.33 2.73 -7.06
CA GLY A 160 -5.46 3.29 -6.03
C GLY A 160 -5.54 2.54 -4.69
N LEU A 161 -6.73 2.06 -4.31
CA LEU A 161 -6.94 1.22 -3.13
C LEU A 161 -6.33 -0.17 -3.29
N SER A 162 -6.38 -0.73 -4.49
CA SER A 162 -5.76 -2.01 -4.85
C SER A 162 -4.24 -1.94 -4.72
N TRP A 163 -3.62 -0.92 -5.31
CA TRP A 163 -2.19 -0.68 -5.16
C TRP A 163 -1.80 -0.45 -3.70
N LEU A 164 -2.63 0.27 -2.92
CA LEU A 164 -2.41 0.47 -1.48
C LEU A 164 -2.50 -0.85 -0.70
N TRP A 165 -3.47 -1.72 -1.02
CA TRP A 165 -3.62 -3.03 -0.39
C TRP A 165 -2.42 -3.94 -0.67
N TRP A 166 -1.97 -4.02 -1.93
CA TRP A 166 -0.76 -4.75 -2.32
C TRP A 166 0.47 -4.24 -1.53
N ALA A 167 0.68 -2.92 -1.51
CA ALA A 167 1.80 -2.29 -0.81
C ALA A 167 1.75 -2.51 0.71
N ALA A 168 0.57 -2.39 1.31
CA ALA A 168 0.36 -2.58 2.75
C ALA A 168 0.54 -4.04 3.16
N THR A 169 -0.01 -4.98 2.41
CA THR A 169 0.13 -6.42 2.70
C THR A 169 1.57 -6.87 2.52
N PHE A 170 2.28 -6.40 1.47
CA PHE A 170 3.72 -6.60 1.32
C PHE A 170 4.52 -6.03 2.50
N ALA A 171 4.31 -4.75 2.86
CA ALA A 171 5.06 -4.09 3.93
C ALA A 171 4.78 -4.72 5.31
N LEU A 172 3.56 -5.21 5.56
CA LEU A 172 3.19 -5.93 6.77
C LEU A 172 3.74 -7.36 6.78
N ALA A 173 3.74 -8.08 5.66
CA ALA A 173 4.38 -9.39 5.54
C ALA A 173 5.89 -9.30 5.80
N VAL A 174 6.60 -8.36 5.14
CA VAL A 174 8.03 -8.08 5.42
C VAL A 174 8.25 -7.68 6.89
N ARG A 175 7.31 -7.00 7.52
CA ARG A 175 7.35 -6.68 8.95
C ARG A 175 7.13 -7.91 9.86
N ALA A 176 6.35 -8.88 9.41
CA ALA A 176 6.10 -10.14 10.10
C ALA A 176 7.18 -11.20 9.85
N THR A 177 7.98 -11.12 8.78
CA THR A 177 8.94 -12.18 8.40
C THR A 177 10.40 -11.76 8.30
N VAL A 178 10.74 -10.46 8.31
CA VAL A 178 12.12 -9.99 8.06
C VAL A 178 12.69 -9.14 9.21
N GLY A 179 13.92 -9.48 9.62
CA GLY A 179 14.73 -8.77 10.61
C GLY A 179 14.85 -9.53 11.94
N PRO A 180 15.73 -9.10 12.87
CA PRO A 180 16.05 -9.84 14.10
C PRO A 180 14.90 -9.88 15.14
N ARG A 181 13.83 -9.11 14.90
CA ARG A 181 12.58 -9.14 15.68
C ARG A 181 11.39 -8.98 14.71
N PRO A 182 10.90 -10.08 14.08
CA PRO A 182 9.62 -10.07 13.37
C PRO A 182 8.49 -9.64 14.31
N ALA A 183 7.50 -8.88 13.83
CA ALA A 183 6.48 -8.33 14.72
C ALA A 183 5.16 -7.94 14.03
N GLY A 184 4.06 -8.56 14.45
CA GLY A 184 2.69 -8.23 14.03
C GLY A 184 2.09 -9.10 12.92
N PRO A 185 2.28 -10.44 12.93
CA PRO A 185 1.71 -11.35 11.92
C PRO A 185 0.19 -11.24 11.83
N ARG A 186 -0.51 -11.07 12.98
CA ARG A 186 -1.96 -10.84 13.04
C ARG A 186 -2.39 -9.64 12.20
N ALA A 187 -1.61 -8.56 12.18
CA ALA A 187 -1.90 -7.39 11.36
C ALA A 187 -1.67 -7.64 9.86
N ALA A 188 -0.65 -8.43 9.50
CA ALA A 188 -0.41 -8.85 8.12
C ALA A 188 -1.53 -9.75 7.60
N VAL A 189 -1.95 -10.75 8.38
CA VAL A 189 -3.06 -11.67 8.05
C VAL A 189 -4.39 -10.92 7.95
N VAL A 190 -4.71 -10.00 8.88
CA VAL A 190 -5.92 -9.17 8.80
C VAL A 190 -5.89 -8.25 7.58
N CYS A 191 -4.75 -7.63 7.25
CA CYS A 191 -4.62 -6.79 6.06
C CYS A 191 -4.79 -7.61 4.77
N ALA A 192 -4.16 -8.79 4.66
CA ALA A 192 -4.35 -9.71 3.56
C ALA A 192 -5.83 -10.11 3.41
N GLY A 193 -6.50 -10.43 4.53
CA GLY A 193 -7.93 -10.77 4.56
C GLY A 193 -8.89 -9.70 4.02
N LEU A 194 -8.46 -8.44 3.88
CA LEU A 194 -9.25 -7.38 3.24
C LEU A 194 -9.25 -7.46 1.70
N GLY A 195 -8.39 -8.28 1.08
CA GLY A 195 -8.24 -8.38 -0.38
C GLY A 195 -9.57 -8.53 -1.13
N PRO A 196 -10.40 -9.54 -0.81
CA PRO A 196 -11.72 -9.72 -1.42
C PRO A 196 -12.67 -8.51 -1.33
N LEU A 197 -12.54 -7.67 -0.30
CA LEU A 197 -13.36 -6.47 -0.10
C LEU A 197 -12.86 -5.29 -0.94
N VAL A 198 -11.60 -5.30 -1.34
CA VAL A 198 -11.05 -4.37 -2.33
C VAL A 198 -11.47 -4.81 -3.72
N ARG A 199 -11.17 -6.07 -4.10
CA ARG A 199 -11.60 -6.73 -5.35
C ARG A 199 -11.65 -8.25 -5.15
N PRO A 200 -12.59 -8.99 -5.78
CA PRO A 200 -12.68 -10.44 -5.63
C PRO A 200 -11.42 -11.20 -6.11
N ASP A 201 -10.76 -10.74 -7.18
CA ASP A 201 -9.54 -11.38 -7.70
C ASP A 201 -8.35 -11.33 -6.72
N LEU A 202 -8.29 -10.30 -5.87
CA LEU A 202 -7.28 -10.19 -4.81
C LEU A 202 -7.47 -11.21 -3.69
N GLY A 203 -8.59 -11.97 -3.68
CA GLY A 203 -8.77 -13.11 -2.77
C GLY A 203 -7.75 -14.24 -2.98
N VAL A 204 -7.33 -14.50 -4.22
CA VAL A 204 -6.28 -15.50 -4.51
C VAL A 204 -4.93 -15.03 -3.94
N VAL A 205 -4.64 -13.74 -4.09
CA VAL A 205 -3.42 -13.10 -3.58
C VAL A 205 -3.42 -13.03 -2.05
N ALA A 206 -4.58 -12.77 -1.44
CA ALA A 206 -4.78 -12.78 0.01
C ALA A 206 -4.42 -14.14 0.62
N VAL A 207 -4.90 -15.25 0.01
CA VAL A 207 -4.56 -16.61 0.45
C VAL A 207 -3.05 -16.84 0.41
N ALA A 208 -2.35 -16.40 -0.65
CA ALA A 208 -0.90 -16.55 -0.76
C ALA A 208 -0.13 -15.78 0.34
N PHE A 209 -0.53 -14.54 0.66
CA PHE A 209 0.09 -13.77 1.75
C PHE A 209 -0.24 -14.31 3.15
N VAL A 210 -1.47 -14.79 3.37
CA VAL A 210 -1.85 -15.46 4.63
C VAL A 210 -1.04 -16.73 4.82
N ALA A 211 -0.92 -17.57 3.78
CA ALA A 211 -0.11 -18.79 3.82
C ALA A 211 1.37 -18.48 4.10
N LEU A 212 1.96 -17.47 3.43
CA LEU A 212 3.34 -17.03 3.66
C LEU A 212 3.59 -16.67 5.14
N VAL A 213 2.70 -15.89 5.76
CA VAL A 213 2.86 -15.47 7.16
C VAL A 213 2.62 -16.64 8.11
N VAL A 214 1.57 -17.45 7.90
CA VAL A 214 1.27 -18.60 8.77
C VAL A 214 2.37 -19.66 8.72
N LEU A 215 2.90 -19.98 7.53
CA LEU A 215 4.01 -20.94 7.39
C LEU A 215 5.29 -20.44 8.05
N HIS A 216 5.55 -19.13 8.04
CA HIS A 216 6.70 -18.56 8.76
C HIS A 216 6.53 -18.67 10.29
N GLU A 217 5.36 -18.34 10.82
CA GLU A 217 5.08 -18.43 12.27
C GLU A 217 5.15 -19.88 12.77
N LEU A 218 4.66 -20.85 11.99
CA LEU A 218 4.80 -22.28 12.30
C LEU A 218 6.28 -22.71 12.34
N ALA A 219 7.05 -22.39 11.31
CA ALA A 219 8.49 -22.70 11.26
C ALA A 219 9.30 -21.98 12.36
N ALA A 220 8.84 -20.83 12.85
CA ALA A 220 9.45 -20.13 13.98
C ALA A 220 9.19 -20.86 15.31
N HIS A 221 7.98 -21.40 15.52
CA HIS A 221 7.65 -22.18 16.72
C HIS A 221 8.32 -23.55 16.74
N ASP A 222 8.46 -24.23 15.59
CA ASP A 222 9.20 -25.50 15.47
C ASP A 222 10.71 -25.36 15.76
N HIS A 223 11.20 -24.14 15.98
CA HIS A 223 12.59 -23.82 16.33
C HIS A 223 12.76 -23.27 17.76
N GLU A 224 11.70 -23.16 18.57
CA GLU A 224 11.83 -22.96 20.02
C GLU A 224 12.21 -24.29 20.69
N PRO A 225 13.40 -24.44 21.29
CA PRO A 225 13.79 -25.69 21.94
C PRO A 225 12.92 -25.93 23.18
N THR A 226 12.27 -27.09 23.25
CA THR A 226 11.47 -27.54 24.40
C THR A 226 12.35 -27.77 25.63
N GLY A 227 12.69 -26.68 26.33
CA GLY A 227 13.94 -26.56 27.08
C GLY A 227 13.83 -26.18 28.56
N SER A 228 12.65 -26.24 29.18
CA SER A 228 12.54 -26.10 30.65
C SER A 228 11.41 -26.94 31.25
N ALA A 229 11.58 -28.27 31.26
CA ALA A 229 10.91 -29.11 32.26
C ALA A 229 11.67 -28.97 33.60
N ARG A 230 10.99 -28.42 34.61
CA ARG A 230 11.38 -28.42 36.04
C ARG A 230 10.11 -28.41 36.88
#